data_AF-A0A552RH27-F1
#
_entry.id   AF-A0A552RH27-F1
#
_cell.length_a   1.000
_cell.length_b   1.000
_cell.length_c   1.000
_cell.angle_alpha   90.00
_cell.angle_beta   90.00
_cell.angle_gamma   90.00
#
_symmetry.space_group_name_H-M   'P 1'
#
loop_
_entity.id
_entity.type
_entity.pdbx_description
1 polymer ?
#
loop_
_entity_poly.entity_id
_entity_poly.type
_entity_poly.pdbx_seq_one_letter_code
_entity_poly.pdbx_strand_id
1 'polypeptide(L)'
;MSTAHGPVTEARARLAGLISDAMDGQLTAAEILAARGTLTELGVTSLALLRLADAVEDEHGIELDLADPAFYQESVDSLAARLVTG
;
A
#
# COMPACT_ATOMS: atom_id res chain seq x y z
N MET A 1 -9.16 6.04 -25.84
CA MET A 1 -8.05 6.46 -24.94
C MET A 1 -7.56 5.21 -24.24
N SER A 2 -6.50 4.57 -24.74
CA SER A 2 -5.85 3.45 -24.06
C SER A 2 -4.92 4.02 -23.00
N THR A 3 -5.40 4.14 -21.77
CA THR A 3 -4.47 4.25 -20.65
C THR A 3 -3.91 2.86 -20.42
N ALA A 4 -2.78 2.56 -21.04
CA ALA A 4 -1.89 1.52 -20.53
C ALA A 4 -1.33 2.03 -19.19
N HIS A 5 -2.17 2.09 -18.15
CA HIS A 5 -1.69 2.08 -16.80
C HIS A 5 -0.96 0.74 -16.68
N GLY A 6 0.36 0.79 -16.50
CA GLY A 6 1.15 -0.43 -16.33
C GLY A 6 0.58 -1.22 -15.14
N PRO A 7 0.84 -2.54 -15.07
CA PRO A 7 0.33 -3.37 -13.96
C PRO A 7 0.70 -2.80 -12.59
N VAL A 8 1.85 -2.13 -12.47
CA VAL A 8 2.29 -1.44 -11.25
C VAL A 8 1.39 -0.25 -10.88
N THR A 9 0.87 0.50 -11.84
CA THR A 9 0.03 1.67 -11.53
C THR A 9 -1.36 1.26 -11.06
N GLU A 10 -1.92 0.18 -11.64
CA GLU A 10 -3.15 -0.44 -11.15
C GLU A 10 -2.97 -1.00 -9.73
N ALA A 11 -1.87 -1.74 -9.50
CA ALA A 11 -1.53 -2.25 -8.16
C ALA A 11 -1.35 -1.11 -7.16
N ARG A 12 -0.75 0.00 -7.57
CA ARG A 12 -0.57 1.20 -6.74
C ARG A 12 -1.91 1.85 -6.37
N ALA A 13 -2.83 1.97 -7.32
CA ALA A 13 -4.18 2.48 -7.06
C ALA A 13 -4.96 1.59 -6.10
N ARG A 14 -4.86 0.27 -6.28
CA ARG A 14 -5.50 -0.71 -5.39
C ARG A 14 -4.92 -0.68 -3.98
N LEU A 15 -3.59 -0.66 -3.87
CA LEU A 15 -2.89 -0.55 -2.60
C LEU A 15 -3.24 0.76 -1.87
N ALA A 16 -3.37 1.88 -2.58
CA ALA A 16 -3.83 3.13 -2.00
C ALA A 16 -5.25 3.03 -1.41
N GLY A 17 -6.12 2.24 -2.04
CA GLY A 17 -7.44 1.89 -1.49
C GLY A 17 -7.34 1.09 -0.19
N LEU A 18 -6.50 0.05 -0.16
CA LEU A 18 -6.27 -0.76 1.04
C LEU A 18 -5.68 0.05 2.20
N ILE A 19 -4.71 0.93 1.92
CA ILE A 19 -4.13 1.83 2.92
C ILE A 19 -5.19 2.81 3.45
N SER A 20 -6.04 3.35 2.57
CA SER A 20 -7.14 4.25 2.96
C SER A 20 -8.12 3.56 3.91
N ASP A 21 -8.51 2.32 3.60
CA ASP A 21 -9.41 1.53 4.44
C ASP A 21 -8.76 1.14 5.78
N ALA A 22 -7.50 0.71 5.75
CA ALA A 22 -6.72 0.40 6.95
C ALA A 22 -6.57 1.60 7.90
N MET A 23 -6.54 2.82 7.34
CA MET A 23 -6.52 4.11 8.04
C MET A 23 -7.92 4.62 8.41
N ASP A 24 -8.98 3.81 8.35
CA ASP A 24 -10.37 4.22 8.60
C ASP A 24 -10.81 5.46 7.78
N GLY A 25 -10.25 5.63 6.57
CA GLY A 25 -10.52 6.77 5.70
C GLY A 25 -9.89 8.10 6.14
N GLN A 26 -8.96 8.09 7.12
CA GLN A 26 -8.22 9.30 7.52
C GLN A 26 -7.38 9.90 6.38
N LEU A 27 -6.94 9.05 5.46
CA LEU A 27 -6.28 9.43 4.21
C LEU A 27 -7.06 8.82 3.06
N THR A 28 -7.34 9.62 2.03
CA THR A 28 -7.98 9.12 0.81
C THR A 28 -6.96 8.46 -0.11
N ALA A 29 -7.40 7.51 -0.94
CA ALA A 29 -6.53 6.89 -1.94
C ALA A 29 -5.86 7.93 -2.87
N ALA A 30 -6.54 9.03 -3.19
CA ALA A 30 -5.98 10.12 -3.99
C ALA A 30 -4.83 10.85 -3.27
N GLU A 31 -4.95 11.11 -1.97
CA GLU A 31 -3.88 11.71 -1.16
C GLU A 31 -2.69 10.77 -1.03
N ILE A 32 -2.94 9.47 -0.83
CA ILE A 32 -1.89 8.44 -0.77
C ILE A 32 -1.16 8.33 -2.10
N LEU A 33 -1.89 8.37 -3.22
CA LEU A 33 -1.30 8.35 -4.57
C LEU A 33 -0.52 9.63 -4.88
N ALA A 34 -0.95 10.78 -4.35
CA ALA A 34 -0.25 12.05 -4.49
C ALA A 34 0.97 12.15 -3.58
N ALA A 35 0.99 11.41 -2.48
CA ALA A 35 2.11 11.37 -1.56
C ALA A 35 3.35 10.76 -2.23
N ARG A 36 4.50 11.33 -1.87
CA ARG A 36 5.82 10.88 -2.30
C ARG A 36 6.64 10.64 -1.04
N GLY A 37 6.48 9.46 -0.46
CA GLY A 37 7.13 9.09 0.80
C GLY A 37 6.85 7.65 1.20
N THR A 38 7.40 7.27 2.34
CA THR A 38 7.18 5.95 2.97
C THR A 38 5.82 5.88 3.67
N LEU A 39 5.41 4.66 4.04
CA LEU A 39 4.23 4.45 4.88
C LEU A 39 4.33 5.21 6.22
N THR A 40 5.52 5.29 6.82
CA THR A 40 5.74 6.09 8.04
C THR A 40 5.62 7.58 7.80
N GLU A 41 6.10 8.12 6.67
CA GLU A 41 5.97 9.54 6.33
C GLU A 41 4.51 9.95 6.05
N LEU A 42 3.71 9.01 5.53
CA LEU A 42 2.26 9.14 5.41
C LEU A 42 1.53 9.15 6.77
N GLY A 43 2.23 8.84 7.86
CA GLY A 43 1.63 8.72 9.19
C GLY A 43 0.83 7.43 9.37
N VAL A 44 1.11 6.40 8.57
CA VAL A 44 0.47 5.09 8.74
C VAL A 44 0.88 4.52 10.09
N THR A 45 -0.10 4.28 10.95
CA THR A 45 0.12 3.77 12.31
C THR A 45 0.42 2.27 12.27
N SER A 46 1.05 1.72 13.32
CA SER A 46 1.26 0.26 13.43
C SER A 46 -0.04 -0.54 13.33
N LEU A 47 -1.17 -0.01 13.82
CA LEU A 47 -2.47 -0.67 13.68
C LEU A 47 -2.95 -0.69 12.23
N ALA A 48 -2.79 0.42 11.51
CA ALA A 48 -3.12 0.49 10.09
C ALA A 48 -2.19 -0.42 9.27
N LEU A 49 -0.91 -0.53 9.62
CA LEU A 49 0.01 -1.48 8.98
C LEU A 49 -0.45 -2.93 9.20
N LEU A 50 -0.91 -3.28 10.40
CA LEU A 50 -1.43 -4.61 10.70
C LEU A 50 -2.69 -4.93 9.89
N ARG A 51 -3.65 -4.01 9.85
CA ARG A 51 -4.85 -4.15 9.01
C ARG A 51 -4.52 -4.22 7.52
N LEU A 52 -3.53 -3.45 7.08
CA LEU A 52 -3.06 -3.48 5.71
C LEU A 52 -2.43 -4.83 5.37
N ALA A 53 -1.62 -5.40 6.27
CA ALA A 53 -1.03 -6.73 6.10
C ALA A 53 -2.11 -7.80 5.98
N ASP A 54 -3.08 -7.80 6.89
CA ASP A 54 -4.22 -8.72 6.84
C ASP A 54 -5.00 -8.58 5.51
N ALA A 55 -5.26 -7.36 5.06
CA ALA A 55 -6.00 -7.10 3.83
C ALA A 55 -5.22 -7.51 2.56
N VAL A 56 -3.91 -7.28 2.54
CA VAL A 56 -3.05 -7.70 1.42
C VAL A 56 -2.89 -9.21 1.41
N GLU A 57 -2.79 -9.87 2.56
CA GLU A 57 -2.75 -11.33 2.65
C GLU A 57 -4.07 -11.95 2.17
N ASP A 58 -5.22 -11.41 2.59
CA ASP A 58 -6.53 -11.90 2.14
C ASP A 58 -6.75 -11.68 0.62
N GLU A 59 -6.35 -10.51 0.09
CA GLU A 59 -6.60 -10.15 -1.31
C GLU A 59 -5.59 -10.77 -2.29
N HIS A 60 -4.31 -10.87 -1.90
CA HIS A 60 -3.21 -11.29 -2.79
C HIS A 60 -2.52 -12.59 -2.35
N GLY A 61 -2.77 -13.10 -1.14
CA GLY A 61 -2.02 -14.22 -0.57
C GLY A 61 -0.58 -13.89 -0.21
N ILE A 62 -0.26 -12.59 -0.05
CA ILE A 62 1.09 -12.10 0.24
C ILE A 62 1.17 -11.71 1.71
N GLU A 63 1.98 -12.43 2.47
CA GLU A 63 2.30 -12.08 3.86
C GLU A 63 3.25 -10.86 3.89
N LEU A 64 2.88 -9.84 4.66
CA LEU A 64 3.73 -8.68 4.93
C LEU A 64 4.40 -8.86 6.30
N ASP A 65 5.73 -8.89 6.32
CA ASP A 65 6.47 -9.00 7.59
C ASP A 65 6.49 -7.66 8.33
N LEU A 66 5.58 -7.51 9.29
CA LEU A 66 5.51 -6.34 10.17
C LEU A 66 6.64 -6.27 11.19
N ALA A 67 7.38 -7.37 11.40
CA ALA A 67 8.56 -7.39 12.24
C ALA A 67 9.79 -6.86 11.50
N ASP A 68 9.73 -6.74 10.16
CA ASP A 68 10.79 -6.16 9.36
C ASP A 68 10.78 -4.62 9.44
N PRO A 69 11.82 -3.98 10.01
CA PRO A 69 11.93 -2.52 10.01
C PRO A 69 11.96 -1.92 8.59
N ALA A 70 12.37 -2.68 7.57
CA ALA A 70 12.36 -2.20 6.19
C ALA A 70 10.93 -1.97 5.67
N PHE A 71 9.94 -2.72 6.16
CA PHE A 71 8.53 -2.56 5.78
C PHE A 71 8.00 -1.16 6.14
N TYR A 72 8.40 -0.62 7.30
CA TYR A 72 8.00 0.72 7.74
C TYR A 72 8.61 1.82 6.84
N GLN A 73 9.76 1.55 6.23
CA GLN A 73 10.45 2.43 5.29
C GLN A 73 10.04 2.15 3.84
N GLU A 74 9.11 1.22 3.62
CA GLU A 74 8.66 0.85 2.29
C GLU A 74 7.74 1.95 1.75
N SER A 75 7.85 2.18 0.44
CA SER A 75 7.01 3.13 -0.28
C SER A 75 5.83 2.40 -0.91
N VAL A 76 4.73 3.13 -1.14
CA VAL A 76 3.56 2.61 -1.86
C VAL A 76 3.96 2.05 -3.23
N ASP A 77 4.93 2.68 -3.90
CA ASP A 77 5.47 2.25 -5.18
C ASP A 77 6.25 0.92 -5.08
N SER A 78 7.11 0.76 -4.06
CA SER A 78 7.85 -0.50 -3.82
C SER A 78 6.90 -1.65 -3.52
N LEU A 79 5.92 -1.41 -2.66
CA LEU A 79 4.94 -2.42 -2.26
C LEU A 79 4.05 -2.79 -3.46
N ALA A 80 3.59 -1.81 -4.25
CA ALA A 80 2.84 -2.06 -5.48
C ALA A 80 3.63 -2.88 -6.51
N ALA A 81 4.95 -2.63 -6.65
CA ALA A 81 5.80 -3.44 -7.51
C ALA A 81 5.90 -4.90 -7.02
N ARG A 82 5.94 -5.11 -5.69
CA ARG A 82 5.92 -6.44 -5.08
C ARG A 82 4.61 -7.19 -5.38
N LEU A 83 3.47 -6.52 -5.29
CA LEU A 83 2.15 -7.09 -5.62
C LEU A 83 2.02 -7.53 -7.09
N VAL A 84 2.77 -6.93 -8.00
CA VAL A 84 2.79 -7.32 -9.43
C VAL A 84 3.73 -8.49 -9.70
N THR A 85 4.75 -8.66 -8.86
CA THR A 85 5.83 -9.63 -9.09
C THR A 85 5.65 -10.94 -8.32
N GLY A 86 4.85 -10.93 -7.25
CA GLY A 86 4.52 -12.11 -6.44
C GLY A 86 3.23 -12.76 -6.87
#